data_AF-A0A3D5BPD3-F1
#
_entry.id   AF-A0A3D5BPD3-F1
#
_cell.length_a   1.000
_cell.length_b   1.000
_cell.length_c   1.000
_cell.angle_alpha   90.00
_cell.angle_beta   90.00
_cell.angle_gamma   90.00
#
_symmetry.space_group_name_H-M   'P 1'
#
loop_
_entity.id
_entity.type
_entity.pdbx_description
1 polymer ?
#
loop_
_entity_poly.entity_id
_entity_poly.type
_entity_poly.pdbx_seq_one_letter_code
_entity_poly.pdbx_strand_id
1 'polypeptide(L)' 'VALPALAALFEELGALDRLQAFVSDRACAAYGFAPPEREVVLERRAWTVPERLGPVVPYLAGQNLNWMVVG' A
#
# COMPACT_ATOMS: atom_id res chain seq x y z
N VAL A 1 -6.85 0.02 0.32
CA VAL A 1 -6.25 1.17 1.04
C VAL A 1 -4.88 0.89 1.66
N ALA A 2 -4.57 -0.34 2.08
CA ALA A 2 -3.34 -0.63 2.84
C ALA A 2 -2.03 -0.19 2.16
N LEU A 3 -1.74 -0.67 0.94
CA LEU A 3 -0.51 -0.31 0.22
C LEU A 3 -0.41 1.21 -0.07
N PRO A 4 -1.45 1.89 -0.59
CA PRO A 4 -1.49 3.34 -0.68
C PRO A 4 -1.17 4.11 0.61
N ALA A 5 -1.73 3.68 1.74
CA ALA A 5 -1.51 4.34 3.02
C ALA A 5 -0.07 4.15 3.51
N LEU A 6 0.51 2.95 3.32
CA LEU A 6 1.92 2.71 3.64
C LEU A 6 2.86 3.48 2.72
N ALA A 7 2.54 3.59 1.43
CA ALA A 7 3.32 4.40 0.49
C ALA A 7 3.34 5.87 0.91
N ALA A 8 2.18 6.45 1.28
CA ALA A 8 2.12 7.81 1.81
C ALA A 8 2.97 7.97 3.08
N LEU A 9 2.84 7.05 4.04
CA LEU A 9 3.64 7.09 5.27
C LEU A 9 5.16 7.02 4.99
N PHE A 10 5.58 6.13 4.11
CA PHE A 10 7.00 5.99 3.76
C PHE A 10 7.51 7.19 2.96
N GLU A 11 6.67 7.82 2.13
CA GLU A 11 7.00 9.09 1.46
C GLU A 11 7.21 10.23 2.46
N GLU A 12 6.31 10.40 3.42
CA GLU A 12 6.42 11.42 4.48
C GLU A 12 7.70 11.27 5.32
N LEU A 13 8.14 10.03 5.52
CA LEU A 13 9.37 9.71 6.25
C LEU A 13 10.63 9.74 5.38
N GLY A 14 10.53 10.06 4.08
CA GLY A 14 11.65 10.06 3.15
C GLY A 14 12.29 8.67 2.96
N ALA A 15 11.48 7.61 3.06
CA ALA A 15 11.93 6.22 3.12
C ALA A 15 11.25 5.30 2.10
N LEU A 16 10.71 5.83 0.99
CA LEU A 16 10.01 5.04 -0.04
C LEU A 16 10.81 3.85 -0.57
N ASP A 17 12.14 3.99 -0.65
CA ASP A 17 13.09 2.94 -1.03
C ASP A 17 13.00 1.69 -0.14
N ARG A 18 12.50 1.83 1.09
CA ARG A 18 12.36 0.75 2.07
C ARG A 18 11.00 0.06 2.04
N LEU A 19 10.04 0.56 1.25
CA LEU A 19 8.67 0.07 1.25
C LEU A 19 8.60 -1.39 0.80
N GLN A 20 9.25 -1.75 -0.31
CA GLN A 20 9.27 -3.12 -0.86
C GLN A 20 9.74 -4.14 0.19
N ALA A 21 10.87 -3.85 0.85
CA ALA A 21 11.40 -4.72 1.88
C ALA A 21 10.45 -4.84 3.08
N PHE A 22 9.71 -3.79 3.41
CA PHE A 22 8.72 -3.80 4.49
C PHE A 22 7.48 -4.62 4.15
N VAL A 23 6.92 -4.46 2.94
CA VAL A 23 5.65 -5.10 2.56
C VAL A 23 5.80 -6.53 2.06
N SER A 24 7.01 -6.93 1.64
CA SER A 24 7.24 -8.25 1.04
C SER A 24 8.54 -8.92 1.50
N ASP A 25 9.71 -8.36 1.15
CA ASP A 25 10.97 -9.13 1.13
C ASP A 25 11.36 -9.66 2.52
N ARG A 26 11.17 -8.85 3.57
CA ARG A 26 11.48 -9.26 4.95
C ARG A 26 10.61 -10.43 5.42
N ALA A 27 9.33 -10.46 5.03
CA ALA A 27 8.45 -11.57 5.36
C ALA A 27 8.87 -12.83 4.59
N CYS A 28 9.15 -12.70 3.29
CA CYS A 28 9.64 -13.82 2.48
C CYS A 28 10.90 -14.44 3.09
N ALA A 29 11.87 -13.61 3.50
CA ALA A 29 13.09 -14.07 4.16
C ALA A 29 12.82 -14.72 5.53
N ALA A 30 11.97 -14.11 6.37
CA ALA A 30 11.67 -14.61 7.72
C ALA A 30 10.91 -15.94 7.70
N TYR A 31 10.04 -16.14 6.72
CA TYR A 31 9.22 -17.35 6.57
C TYR A 31 9.81 -18.39 5.61
N GLY A 32 10.95 -18.11 4.97
CA GLY A 32 11.54 -18.98 3.94
C GLY A 32 10.59 -19.20 2.75
N PHE A 33 9.75 -18.21 2.46
CA PHE A 33 8.69 -18.30 1.45
C PHE A 33 9.12 -17.63 0.16
N ALA A 34 8.98 -18.34 -0.96
CA ALA A 34 9.21 -17.82 -2.31
C ALA A 34 7.85 -17.69 -3.03
N PRO A 35 7.24 -16.49 -3.05
CA PRO A 35 5.99 -16.28 -3.77
C PRO A 35 6.17 -16.44 -5.29
N PRO A 36 5.11 -16.79 -6.02
CA PRO A 36 5.11 -16.66 -7.48
C PRO A 36 5.36 -15.21 -7.89
N GLU A 37 5.99 -15.03 -9.05
CA GLU A 37 6.30 -13.71 -9.58
C GLU A 37 5.00 -12.95 -9.88
N ARG A 38 4.78 -11.87 -9.14
CA ARG A 38 3.64 -10.97 -9.29
C ARG A 38 4.09 -9.56 -8.98
N GLU A 39 3.71 -8.63 -9.85
CA GLU A 39 3.97 -7.21 -9.67
C GLU A 39 2.71 -6.49 -9.18
N VAL A 40 2.90 -5.50 -8.31
CA VAL A 40 1.88 -4.53 -7.90
C VAL A 40 2.50 -3.15 -8.08
N VAL A 41 1.88 -2.32 -8.92
CA VAL A 41 2.39 -0.97 -9.20
C VAL A 41 1.64 0.05 -8.36
N LEU A 42 2.36 0.95 -7.72
CA LEU A 42 1.82 2.11 -7.01
C LEU A 42 2.12 3.36 -7.82
N GLU A 43 1.07 4.04 -8.27
CA GLU A 43 1.19 5.32 -8.95
C GLU A 43 0.87 6.46 -7.98
N ARG A 44 1.62 7.56 -8.06
CA ARG A 44 1.33 8.79 -7.33
C ARG A 44 0.11 9.49 -7.96
N ARG A 45 -1.07 8.96 -7.67
CA ARG A 45 -2.37 9.44 -8.13
C ARG A 45 -3.27 9.65 -6.92
N ALA A 46 -3.72 10.89 -6.75
CA ALA A 46 -4.64 11.25 -5.67
C ALA A 46 -6.01 10.58 -5.86
N TRP A 47 -6.59 10.09 -4.76
CA TRP A 47 -7.96 9.58 -4.73
C TRP A 47 -8.53 9.61 -3.32
N THR A 48 -9.86 9.71 -3.25
CA THR A 48 -10.59 9.66 -1.99
C THR A 48 -11.02 8.24 -1.67
N VAL A 49 -10.72 7.79 -0.45
CA VAL A 49 -11.20 6.49 0.03
C VAL A 49 -12.72 6.55 0.19
N PRO A 50 -13.49 5.59 -0.38
CA PRO A 50 -14.93 5.56 -0.23
C PRO A 50 -15.37 5.56 1.24
N GLU A 51 -16.44 6.28 1.55
CA GLU A 51 -17.04 6.30 2.89
C GLU A 51 -17.49 4.90 3.36
N ARG A 52 -17.86 4.04 2.41
CA ARG A 52 -18.33 2.67 2.66
C ARG A 52 -17.88 1.71 1.57
N LEU A 53 -17.59 0.48 1.97
CA LEU A 53 -17.42 -0.69 1.11
C LEU A 53 -18.45 -1.73 1.53
N GLY A 54 -19.62 -1.72 0.89
CA GLY A 54 -20.78 -2.49 1.34
C GLY A 54 -21.17 -2.10 2.78
N PRO A 55 -21.29 -3.06 3.72
CA PRO A 55 -21.65 -2.77 5.10
C PRO A 55 -20.47 -2.25 5.95
N VAL A 56 -19.24 -2.25 5.42
CA VAL A 56 -18.02 -1.93 6.17
C VAL A 56 -17.58 -0.49 5.92
N VAL A 57 -17.14 0.19 6.98
CA VAL A 57 -16.43 1.46 6.88
C VAL A 57 -14.93 1.16 6.76
N PRO A 58 -14.27 1.46 5.63
CA PRO A 58 -12.86 1.18 5.46
C PRO A 58 -11.99 2.09 6.35
N TYR A 59 -10.77 1.63 6.64
CA TYR A 59 -9.75 2.50 7.21
C TYR A 59 -9.49 3.70 6.28
N LEU A 60 -9.41 4.90 6.86
CA LEU A 60 -9.28 6.20 6.17
C LEU A 60 -10.48 6.60 5.29
N ALA A 61 -11.69 6.09 5.55
CA ALA A 61 -12.93 6.52 4.89
C ALA A 61 -13.03 8.06 4.77
N GLY A 62 -13.36 8.55 3.58
CA GLY A 62 -13.51 9.98 3.28
C GLY A 62 -12.18 10.75 3.14
N GLN A 63 -11.05 10.16 3.50
CA GLN A 63 -9.74 10.81 3.40
C GLN A 63 -9.13 10.68 2.00
N ASN A 64 -8.28 11.64 1.64
CA ASN A 64 -7.53 11.62 0.39
C ASN A 64 -6.17 10.93 0.58
N LEU A 65 -5.84 9.98 -0.30
CA LEU A 65 -4.53 9.35 -0.39
C LEU A 65 -3.85 9.78 -1.70
N ASN A 66 -2.54 10.01 -1.65
CA ASN A 66 -1.75 10.48 -2.79
C ASN A 66 -1.19 9.35 -3.68
N TRP A 67 -1.42 8.10 -3.28
CA TRP A 67 -0.93 6.90 -3.95
C TRP A 67 -2.10 5.98 -4.27
N MET A 68 -2.07 5.33 -5.42
CA MET A 68 -3.09 4.36 -5.85
C MET A 68 -2.39 3.10 -6.37
N VAL A 69 -2.96 1.94 -6.06
CA VAL A 69 -2.54 0.69 -6.74
C VAL A 69 -3.11 0.72 -8.14
N VAL A 70 -2.23 0.58 -9.14
CA VAL A 70 -2.59 0.50 -10.55
C VAL A 70 -2.16 -0.86 -11.10
N GLY A 71 -3.01 -1.44 -11.94
CA GLY A 71 -2.86 -2.79 -12.48
C GLY A 71 -4.14 -3.25 -13.14
#